data_AF-A0A9X3GJS7-F1
#
_entry.id   AF-A0A9X3GJS7-F1
#
_cell.length_a   1.000
_cell.length_b   1.000
_cell.length_c   1.000
_cell.angle_alpha   90.00
_cell.angle_beta   90.00
_cell.angle_gamma   90.00
#
_symmetry.space_group_name_H-M   'P 1'
#
loop_
_entity.id
_entity.type
_entity.pdbx_description
1 polymer ?
#
loop_
_entity_poly.entity_id
_entity_poly.type
_entity_poly.pdbx_seq_one_letter_code
_entity_poly.pdbx_strand_id
1 'polypeptide(L)'
;MADGSGYPEHDARQQVGRAGAAPPVLISPRHGRHLFAFAVIADSHLEPESPGMPAPRSNLRNRRVVDWLRTRAPRFVLHLGDIVHPVPQAEPHDATLLLARQLFAGLPCPVLYTPGNHDIGDKNDDTAPAAAVAPQWLDGYGQVFGAPFQVHHAGGCVLLLINSPILGSGLPLEAAQKRWLQEQLGAAQGKRIFLATHYPPFLAQPQEDTSYDNMEHHARHWLLELLERHRVEAVFCGHVHNLFYNRFGATEIHALPSTSFVRRDYSELHSGAPTDEYGRNDTGKLGFFWVDVYERGHVARLVQTHGGTDTLALQLPGHPKDPGETPLGVNLCHPWCAQVELPFNPPVDPFARRRVRNDHAVQALWSTGIRHLRAPVDDLLDTQVRRRVADMVALGHRFTFFSVGLPSAVLLAQLREHASLIGYWECVLPVRAAPELAACAGAMVRETGMRMLFAALRSGTEGNTGKAPGKHYAAPGFTVGQRAQAGELLAGPLAGIAAGVAFSVARNETLAPAMQTLATFARSSGATVCATRALMGDGPNDAENDDAANQALVEEALQLARRHPDVLLLLDTFMDIDRGYYVRAGLIDRSGNWRAAGRVLADFRADAARLPAGGASAAA
;
A
#
# COMPACT_ATOMS: atom_id res chain seq x y z
N MET A 1 9.27 40.37 67.98
CA MET A 1 9.89 39.38 67.08
C MET A 1 8.83 38.31 66.83
N ALA A 2 8.47 38.12 65.55
CA ALA A 2 7.53 37.16 64.92
C ALA A 2 6.96 36.06 65.84
N ASP A 3 5.65 35.97 66.10
CA ASP A 3 4.57 35.35 65.27
C ASP A 3 4.89 33.88 64.86
N GLY A 4 3.98 32.90 64.88
CA GLY A 4 2.53 32.88 64.94
C GLY A 4 2.00 31.54 65.49
N SER A 5 0.78 31.63 66.00
CA SER A 5 -0.04 30.60 66.64
C SER A 5 -0.88 29.80 65.64
N GLY A 6 -1.20 28.54 65.99
CA GLY A 6 -2.51 27.94 65.67
C GLY A 6 -2.47 26.67 64.82
N TYR A 7 -2.64 25.52 65.47
CA TYR A 7 -3.27 24.35 64.86
C TYR A 7 -4.77 24.59 64.72
N PRO A 8 -5.40 24.06 63.66
CA PRO A 8 -6.62 23.28 63.90
C PRO A 8 -6.68 21.98 63.09
N GLU A 9 -7.38 21.01 63.70
CA GLU A 9 -7.88 19.77 63.09
C GLU A 9 -8.77 20.06 61.87
N HIS A 10 -8.69 19.22 60.83
CA HIS A 10 -9.85 18.93 59.96
C HIS A 10 -9.71 17.60 59.21
N ASP A 11 -10.62 16.68 59.57
CA ASP A 11 -11.38 15.74 58.75
C ASP A 11 -10.64 14.70 57.89
N ALA A 12 -10.56 13.49 58.46
CA ALA A 12 -10.33 12.25 57.73
C ALA A 12 -11.63 11.80 57.01
N ARG A 13 -11.75 12.12 55.71
CA ARG A 13 -12.71 11.46 54.80
C ARG A 13 -12.11 11.23 53.41
N GLN A 14 -11.91 9.95 53.10
CA GLN A 14 -11.96 9.32 51.77
C GLN A 14 -11.41 10.10 50.56
N GLN A 15 -10.16 9.84 50.20
CA GLN A 15 -9.73 9.83 48.79
C GLN A 15 -9.47 8.39 48.34
N VAL A 16 -10.55 7.71 47.98
CA VAL A 16 -10.51 6.57 47.07
C VAL A 16 -11.05 7.08 45.73
N GLY A 17 -10.23 7.02 44.67
CA GLY A 17 -10.65 7.31 43.29
C GLY A 17 -9.61 8.17 42.56
N ARG A 18 -9.13 7.82 41.36
CA ARG A 18 -9.61 6.88 40.34
C ARG A 18 -8.41 6.15 39.75
N ALA A 19 -8.45 4.81 39.72
CA ALA A 19 -7.69 4.08 38.71
C ALA A 19 -8.11 4.65 37.35
N GLY A 20 -7.15 5.23 36.62
CA GLY A 20 -7.39 5.76 35.28
C GLY A 20 -8.07 4.68 34.45
N ALA A 21 -9.23 5.00 33.87
CA ALA A 21 -9.92 4.09 32.97
C ALA A 21 -8.92 3.66 31.89
N ALA A 22 -8.77 2.34 31.71
CA ALA A 22 -7.96 1.82 30.62
C ALA A 22 -8.43 2.46 29.29
N PRO A 23 -7.51 2.87 28.40
CA PRO A 23 -7.90 3.49 27.14
C PRO A 23 -8.87 2.59 26.38
N PRO A 24 -9.83 3.17 25.63
CA PRO A 24 -10.85 2.40 24.94
C PRO A 24 -10.19 1.38 24.02
N VAL A 25 -10.67 0.15 24.14
CA VAL A 25 -10.23 -0.98 23.32
C VAL A 25 -10.71 -0.77 21.89
N LEU A 26 -9.77 -0.56 20.97
CA LEU A 26 -10.03 -0.49 19.52
C LEU A 26 -10.56 -1.83 19.02
N ILE A 27 -11.75 -1.85 18.39
CA ILE A 27 -12.32 -3.06 17.77
C ILE A 27 -12.53 -2.79 16.28
N SER A 28 -11.85 -3.58 15.44
CA SER A 28 -12.14 -3.66 14.02
C SER A 28 -13.24 -4.70 13.79
N PRO A 29 -14.35 -4.37 13.08
CA PRO A 29 -15.38 -5.36 12.74
C PRO A 29 -14.81 -6.58 12.00
N ARG A 30 -13.76 -6.37 11.18
CA ARG A 30 -13.07 -7.44 10.44
C ARG A 30 -12.04 -8.16 11.32
N HIS A 31 -11.19 -7.39 12.00
CA HIS A 31 -9.97 -7.90 12.61
C HIS A 31 -10.09 -8.20 14.10
N GLY A 32 -11.21 -7.85 14.74
CA GLY A 32 -11.39 -7.98 16.18
C GLY A 32 -10.65 -6.88 16.95
N ARG A 33 -10.35 -7.14 18.21
CA ARG A 33 -9.69 -6.16 19.08
C ARG A 33 -8.25 -5.89 18.68
N HIS A 34 -7.80 -4.64 18.77
CA HIS A 34 -6.39 -4.27 18.68
C HIS A 34 -5.60 -4.81 19.89
N LEU A 35 -4.50 -5.50 19.62
CA LEU A 35 -3.64 -6.10 20.64
C LEU A 35 -2.46 -5.20 20.98
N PHE A 36 -1.70 -4.79 19.96
CA PHE A 36 -0.53 -3.91 20.09
C PHE A 36 -0.11 -3.41 18.70
N ALA A 37 0.73 -2.38 18.69
CA ALA A 37 1.39 -1.92 17.49
C ALA A 37 2.92 -1.97 17.65
N PHE A 38 3.63 -2.19 16.55
CA PHE A 38 5.09 -2.14 16.48
C PHE A 38 5.54 -1.38 15.23
N ALA A 39 6.77 -0.89 15.23
CA ALA A 39 7.36 -0.24 14.06
C ALA A 39 8.40 -1.16 13.41
N VAL A 40 8.56 -1.02 12.10
CA VAL A 40 9.55 -1.75 11.31
C VAL A 40 10.35 -0.76 10.48
N ILE A 41 11.65 -0.73 10.69
CA ILE A 41 12.64 0.12 10.02
C ILE A 41 13.56 -0.79 9.20
N ALA A 42 14.01 -0.32 8.04
CA ALA A 42 14.99 -1.01 7.20
C ALA A 42 16.04 -0.03 6.68
N ASP A 43 17.25 -0.53 6.43
CA ASP A 43 18.26 0.12 5.60
C ASP A 43 18.58 1.55 6.09
N SER A 44 18.85 1.68 7.40
CA SER A 44 19.18 2.95 8.03
C SER A 44 20.52 3.50 7.55
N HIS A 45 21.48 2.65 7.18
CA HIS A 45 22.79 3.03 6.66
C HIS A 45 23.42 4.22 7.39
N LEU A 46 23.51 4.13 8.72
CA LEU A 46 24.19 5.18 9.48
C LEU A 46 25.65 5.24 9.07
N GLU A 47 26.13 6.44 8.84
CA GLU A 47 27.48 6.74 8.41
C GLU A 47 28.36 7.20 9.57
N PRO A 48 29.70 7.05 9.49
CA PRO A 48 30.61 7.57 10.50
C PRO A 48 30.41 9.07 10.71
N GLU A 49 30.43 9.50 11.98
CA GLU A 49 30.39 10.92 12.34
C GLU A 49 31.77 11.40 12.77
N SER A 50 32.22 12.49 12.15
CA SER A 50 33.49 13.13 12.47
C SER A 50 33.26 14.35 13.38
N PRO A 51 34.03 14.51 14.47
CA PRO A 51 33.96 15.69 15.32
C PRO A 51 34.09 17.00 14.52
N GLY A 52 33.21 17.96 14.77
CA GLY A 52 33.21 19.27 14.11
C GLY A 52 32.63 19.30 12.70
N MET A 53 32.21 18.16 12.14
CA MET A 53 31.51 18.08 10.86
C MET A 53 30.00 17.90 11.07
N PRO A 54 29.15 18.43 10.17
CA PRO A 54 27.73 18.10 10.18
C PRO A 54 27.52 16.59 10.06
N ALA A 55 26.54 16.05 10.80
CA ALA A 55 26.20 14.65 10.70
C ALA A 55 25.71 14.30 9.27
N PRO A 56 26.03 13.10 8.76
CA PRO A 56 25.54 12.62 7.47
C PRO A 56 24.00 12.68 7.39
N ARG A 57 23.47 12.86 6.18
CA ARG A 57 22.01 13.01 5.96
C ARG A 57 21.24 11.77 6.41
N SER A 58 21.79 10.59 6.18
CA SER A 58 21.30 9.29 6.68
C SER A 58 21.10 9.32 8.20
N ASN A 59 22.10 9.77 8.95
CA ASN A 59 22.05 9.87 10.41
C ASN A 59 21.00 10.88 10.87
N LEU A 60 20.93 12.04 10.22
CA LEU A 60 19.91 13.05 10.52
C LEU A 60 18.50 12.49 10.33
N ARG A 61 18.22 11.84 9.19
CA ARG A 61 16.92 11.20 8.90
C ARG A 61 16.54 10.18 9.96
N ASN A 62 17.46 9.28 10.33
CA ASN A 62 17.20 8.26 11.33
C ASN A 62 17.00 8.83 12.73
N ARG A 63 17.72 9.89 13.12
CA ARG A 63 17.44 10.64 14.36
C ARG A 63 15.99 11.13 14.40
N ARG A 64 15.48 11.65 13.30
CA ARG A 64 14.10 12.12 13.23
C ARG A 64 13.08 10.99 13.32
N VAL A 65 13.36 9.83 12.71
CA VAL A 65 12.53 8.62 12.86
C VAL A 65 12.49 8.16 14.31
N VAL A 66 13.65 8.10 14.98
CA VAL A 66 13.75 7.75 16.41
C VAL A 66 12.98 8.75 17.29
N ASP A 67 13.13 10.06 17.04
CA ASP A 67 12.39 11.11 17.76
C ASP A 67 10.87 10.93 17.60
N TRP A 68 10.41 10.66 16.38
CA TRP A 68 8.98 10.42 16.12
C TRP A 68 8.49 9.18 16.88
N LEU A 69 9.19 8.05 16.76
CA LEU A 69 8.81 6.79 17.40
C LEU A 69 8.81 6.87 18.93
N ARG A 70 9.76 7.61 19.53
CA ARG A 70 9.82 7.84 20.98
C ARG A 70 8.51 8.42 21.52
N THR A 71 7.85 9.30 20.77
CA THR A 71 6.58 9.93 21.16
C THR A 71 5.35 9.05 20.95
N ARG A 72 5.46 7.93 20.23
CA ARG A 72 4.35 6.98 19.96
C ARG A 72 4.45 5.68 20.76
N ALA A 73 5.60 5.41 21.39
CA ALA A 73 5.85 4.26 22.25
C ALA A 73 5.34 2.92 21.67
N PRO A 74 5.82 2.49 20.48
CA PRO A 74 5.49 1.17 19.95
C PRO A 74 5.91 0.06 20.93
N ARG A 75 5.29 -1.12 20.83
CA ARG A 75 5.59 -2.25 21.72
C ARG A 75 7.05 -2.69 21.64
N PHE A 76 7.60 -2.65 20.44
CA PHE A 76 9.01 -2.81 20.09
C PHE A 76 9.23 -2.19 18.70
N VAL A 77 10.50 -2.06 18.30
CA VAL A 77 10.91 -1.73 16.93
C VAL A 77 11.67 -2.91 16.34
N LEU A 78 11.35 -3.26 15.11
CA LEU A 78 12.09 -4.24 14.30
C LEU A 78 13.01 -3.47 13.35
N HIS A 79 14.30 -3.80 13.32
CA HIS A 79 15.24 -3.25 12.35
C HIS A 79 15.73 -4.37 11.41
N LEU A 80 15.42 -4.24 10.12
CA LEU A 80 15.59 -5.28 9.11
C LEU A 80 17.00 -5.37 8.51
N GLY A 81 18.04 -5.00 9.25
CA GLY A 81 19.42 -4.97 8.75
C GLY A 81 19.78 -3.72 7.97
N ASP A 82 21.02 -3.70 7.49
CA ASP A 82 21.71 -2.54 6.91
C ASP A 82 21.59 -1.32 7.80
N ILE A 83 21.94 -1.55 9.06
CA ILE A 83 21.91 -0.57 10.13
C ILE A 83 22.97 0.51 9.87
N VAL A 84 24.13 0.09 9.36
CA VAL A 84 25.30 0.95 9.14
C VAL A 84 25.74 1.01 7.69
N HIS A 85 26.52 2.02 7.36
CA HIS A 85 27.34 2.14 6.17
C HIS A 85 28.63 2.83 6.60
N PRO A 86 29.77 2.14 6.66
CA PRO A 86 30.28 1.32 5.57
C PRO A 86 30.03 -0.19 5.75
N VAL A 87 30.60 -1.01 4.86
CA VAL A 87 30.65 -2.49 4.98
C VAL A 87 31.76 -2.93 5.96
N PRO A 88 31.75 -4.19 6.46
CA PRO A 88 32.65 -4.65 7.53
C PRO A 88 34.16 -4.62 7.24
N GLN A 89 34.56 -4.47 5.98
CA GLN A 89 35.96 -4.35 5.60
C GLN A 89 36.55 -2.96 5.86
N ALA A 90 35.69 -1.96 6.05
CA ALA A 90 36.11 -0.59 6.26
C ALA A 90 36.43 -0.35 7.74
N GLU A 91 37.53 0.35 8.01
CA GLU A 91 38.02 0.61 9.36
C GLU A 91 36.97 1.24 10.31
N PRO A 92 36.12 2.23 9.90
CA PRO A 92 35.17 2.83 10.84
C PRO A 92 33.90 1.99 11.07
N HIS A 93 33.81 0.76 10.55
CA HIS A 93 32.63 -0.10 10.66
C HIS A 93 32.21 -0.37 12.11
N ASP A 94 33.13 -0.89 12.94
CA ASP A 94 32.84 -1.23 14.35
C ASP A 94 32.39 -0.01 15.15
N ALA A 95 33.05 1.14 14.93
CA ALA A 95 32.66 2.41 15.56
C ALA A 95 31.26 2.87 15.13
N THR A 96 30.89 2.59 13.87
CA THR A 96 29.57 2.93 13.33
C THR A 96 28.48 1.99 13.87
N LEU A 97 28.77 0.71 14.11
CA LEU A 97 27.85 -0.21 14.81
C LEU A 97 27.53 0.32 16.22
N LEU A 98 28.54 0.81 16.95
CA LEU A 98 28.35 1.41 18.27
C LEU A 98 27.53 2.71 18.21
N LEU A 99 27.80 3.58 17.22
CA LEU A 99 27.00 4.79 16.99
C LEU A 99 25.52 4.45 16.75
N ALA A 100 25.25 3.44 15.91
CA ALA A 100 23.90 2.97 15.66
C ALA A 100 23.22 2.46 16.92
N ARG A 101 23.92 1.62 17.68
CA ARG A 101 23.41 1.10 18.95
C ARG A 101 23.06 2.20 19.95
N GLN A 102 23.85 3.28 19.98
CA GLN A 102 23.58 4.47 20.81
C GLN A 102 22.35 5.25 20.32
N LEU A 103 22.23 5.48 19.01
CA LEU A 103 21.09 6.19 18.44
C LEU A 103 19.77 5.49 18.79
N PHE A 104 19.69 4.19 18.53
CA PHE A 104 18.48 3.41 18.77
C PHE A 104 18.24 3.09 20.26
N ALA A 105 19.25 3.18 21.12
CA ALA A 105 19.07 3.14 22.58
C ALA A 105 18.17 4.28 23.10
N GLY A 106 18.00 5.35 22.32
CA GLY A 106 17.11 6.46 22.65
C GLY A 106 15.61 6.14 22.54
N LEU A 107 15.23 4.94 22.10
CA LEU A 107 13.85 4.47 22.08
C LEU A 107 13.43 3.88 23.44
N PRO A 108 12.19 4.13 23.92
CA PRO A 108 11.72 3.66 25.23
C PRO A 108 11.25 2.19 25.20
N CYS A 109 11.50 1.47 24.11
CA CYS A 109 11.04 0.10 23.87
C CYS A 109 12.19 -0.76 23.29
N PRO A 110 12.09 -2.10 23.35
CA PRO A 110 13.09 -2.97 22.76
C PRO A 110 13.23 -2.73 21.25
N VAL A 111 14.48 -2.77 20.77
CA VAL A 111 14.79 -2.82 19.34
C VAL A 111 15.32 -4.21 19.03
N LEU A 112 14.66 -4.90 18.11
CA LEU A 112 14.97 -6.25 17.66
C LEU A 112 15.64 -6.13 16.30
N TYR A 113 16.88 -6.62 16.18
CA TYR A 113 17.68 -6.46 14.98
C TYR A 113 17.78 -7.79 14.22
N THR A 114 17.70 -7.72 12.90
CA THR A 114 18.30 -8.69 11.98
C THR A 114 19.53 -8.05 11.36
N PRO A 115 20.60 -8.79 11.06
CA PRO A 115 21.74 -8.25 10.33
C PRO A 115 21.45 -8.17 8.82
N GLY A 116 21.95 -7.11 8.16
CA GLY A 116 22.05 -6.99 6.72
C GLY A 116 23.48 -7.13 6.19
N ASN A 117 23.66 -7.01 4.89
CA ASN A 117 24.98 -7.23 4.28
C ASN A 117 25.99 -6.14 4.59
N HIS A 118 25.54 -4.91 4.86
CA HIS A 118 26.43 -3.87 5.37
C HIS A 118 26.84 -4.08 6.83
N ASP A 119 26.08 -4.88 7.59
CA ASP A 119 26.37 -5.13 8.99
C ASP A 119 27.37 -6.29 9.18
N ILE A 120 27.27 -7.35 8.37
CA ILE A 120 28.05 -8.58 8.57
C ILE A 120 28.67 -9.18 7.30
N GLY A 121 28.55 -8.53 6.14
CA GLY A 121 28.99 -9.04 4.85
C GLY A 121 27.85 -9.68 4.06
N ASP A 122 28.05 -9.80 2.76
CA ASP A 122 27.04 -10.23 1.79
C ASP A 122 26.75 -11.74 1.87
N LYS A 123 25.69 -12.15 1.17
CA LYS A 123 25.49 -13.57 0.90
C LYS A 123 26.66 -14.12 0.08
N ASN A 124 26.79 -15.45 0.06
CA ASN A 124 27.86 -16.11 -0.67
C ASN A 124 27.62 -16.06 -2.18
N ASP A 125 28.01 -14.94 -2.80
CA ASP A 125 27.84 -14.59 -4.20
C ASP A 125 29.05 -13.78 -4.67
N ASP A 126 29.86 -14.37 -5.56
CA ASP A 126 31.07 -13.74 -6.10
C ASP A 126 30.78 -12.47 -6.93
N THR A 127 29.52 -12.23 -7.30
CA THR A 127 29.09 -11.04 -8.04
C THR A 127 28.58 -9.92 -7.13
N ALA A 128 28.45 -10.17 -5.83
CA ALA A 128 28.00 -9.16 -4.88
C ALA A 128 29.05 -8.05 -4.68
N PRO A 129 28.65 -6.78 -4.43
CA PRO A 129 29.59 -5.68 -4.25
C PRO A 129 30.40 -5.77 -2.95
N ALA A 130 29.86 -6.42 -1.92
CA ALA A 130 30.51 -6.61 -0.62
C ALA A 130 31.03 -8.05 -0.49
N ALA A 131 32.07 -8.25 0.34
CA ALA A 131 32.56 -9.59 0.60
C ALA A 131 31.53 -10.44 1.37
N ALA A 132 31.54 -11.74 1.07
CA ALA A 132 30.70 -12.72 1.75
C ALA A 132 30.91 -12.72 3.27
N VAL A 133 29.82 -12.89 4.01
CA VAL A 133 29.78 -12.95 5.48
C VAL A 133 30.87 -13.84 6.07
N ALA A 134 31.50 -13.37 7.14
CA ALA A 134 32.61 -14.05 7.81
C ALA A 134 32.43 -14.12 9.34
N PRO A 135 33.02 -15.13 10.03
CA PRO A 135 32.86 -15.32 11.48
C PRO A 135 33.21 -14.10 12.32
N GLN A 136 34.30 -13.40 12.00
CA GLN A 136 34.73 -12.23 12.77
C GLN A 136 33.71 -11.07 12.74
N TRP A 137 32.95 -10.92 11.65
CA TRP A 137 31.92 -9.89 11.52
C TRP A 137 30.64 -10.28 12.25
N LEU A 138 30.32 -11.57 12.30
CA LEU A 138 29.24 -12.09 13.15
C LEU A 138 29.54 -11.87 14.64
N ASP A 139 30.78 -12.07 15.06
CA ASP A 139 31.21 -11.82 16.45
C ASP A 139 31.10 -10.34 16.82
N GLY A 140 31.60 -9.44 15.96
CA GLY A 140 31.50 -7.99 16.16
C GLY A 140 30.04 -7.50 16.25
N TYR A 141 29.19 -7.95 15.32
CA TYR A 141 27.75 -7.69 15.38
C TYR A 141 27.13 -8.23 16.69
N GLY A 142 27.50 -9.46 17.07
CA GLY A 142 27.01 -10.13 18.28
C GLY A 142 27.31 -9.36 19.56
N GLN A 143 28.47 -8.71 19.65
CA GLN A 143 28.86 -7.88 20.79
C GLN A 143 28.01 -6.61 20.92
N VAL A 144 27.51 -6.07 19.81
CA VAL A 144 26.78 -4.78 19.78
C VAL A 144 25.26 -4.97 19.83
N PHE A 145 24.72 -5.90 19.03
CA PHE A 145 23.29 -6.10 18.81
C PHE A 145 22.74 -7.41 19.38
N GLY A 146 23.62 -8.34 19.79
CA GLY A 146 23.24 -9.65 20.33
C GLY A 146 23.09 -10.73 19.25
N ALA A 147 22.33 -11.77 19.55
CA ALA A 147 22.21 -12.94 18.66
C ALA A 147 21.71 -12.54 17.25
N PRO A 148 22.32 -13.08 16.17
CA PRO A 148 21.99 -12.70 14.80
C PRO A 148 20.64 -13.25 14.30
N PHE A 149 20.03 -14.16 15.06
CA PHE A 149 18.66 -14.62 14.90
C PHE A 149 18.04 -14.86 16.27
N GLN A 150 16.75 -14.57 16.41
CA GLN A 150 16.08 -14.58 17.71
C GLN A 150 14.55 -14.73 17.57
N VAL A 151 13.92 -15.15 18.67
CA VAL A 151 12.46 -15.23 18.79
C VAL A 151 11.98 -14.17 19.78
N HIS A 152 10.90 -13.49 19.44
CA HIS A 152 10.21 -12.55 20.32
C HIS A 152 8.74 -12.91 20.43
N HIS A 153 8.16 -12.73 21.62
CA HIS A 153 6.75 -13.00 21.88
C HIS A 153 6.03 -11.72 22.31
N ALA A 154 4.94 -11.41 21.61
CA ALA A 154 4.11 -10.25 21.93
C ALA A 154 2.65 -10.52 21.59
N GLY A 155 1.74 -10.24 22.53
CA GLY A 155 0.29 -10.34 22.31
C GLY A 155 -0.19 -11.69 21.75
N GLY A 156 0.40 -12.81 22.20
CA GLY A 156 0.07 -14.15 21.70
C GLY A 156 0.66 -14.49 20.33
N CYS A 157 1.39 -13.57 19.69
CA CYS A 157 2.10 -13.79 18.44
C CYS A 157 3.55 -14.22 18.69
N VAL A 158 4.13 -14.90 17.69
CA VAL A 158 5.54 -15.28 17.64
C VAL A 158 6.21 -14.50 16.50
N LEU A 159 7.27 -13.78 16.81
CA LEU A 159 8.09 -13.07 15.85
C LEU A 159 9.44 -13.77 15.74
N LEU A 160 9.78 -14.20 14.54
CA LEU A 160 11.01 -14.92 14.24
C LEU A 160 11.89 -14.01 13.40
N LEU A 161 13.10 -13.72 13.88
CA LEU A 161 14.09 -12.90 13.21
C LEU A 161 15.19 -13.82 12.69
N ILE A 162 15.44 -13.83 11.38
CA ILE A 162 16.48 -14.66 10.76
C ILE A 162 17.60 -13.80 10.16
N ASN A 163 18.82 -14.31 10.24
CA ASN A 163 19.96 -13.82 9.50
C ASN A 163 19.92 -14.41 8.09
N SER A 164 19.57 -13.60 7.10
CA SER A 164 19.54 -14.03 5.70
C SER A 164 20.88 -13.98 4.98
N PRO A 165 21.83 -13.05 5.28
CA PRO A 165 23.18 -13.12 4.70
C PRO A 165 23.88 -14.48 4.85
N ILE A 166 23.64 -15.22 5.93
CA ILE A 166 24.28 -16.54 6.14
C ILE A 166 23.64 -17.70 5.36
N LEU A 167 22.48 -17.51 4.73
CA LEU A 167 21.81 -18.58 4.00
C LEU A 167 22.56 -18.87 2.68
N GLY A 168 23.03 -20.11 2.50
CA GLY A 168 23.89 -20.50 1.38
C GLY A 168 25.40 -20.28 1.63
N SER A 169 25.79 -19.83 2.82
CA SER A 169 27.21 -19.58 3.16
C SER A 169 28.00 -20.85 3.49
N GLY A 170 27.34 -21.94 3.91
CA GLY A 170 28.00 -23.13 4.41
C GLY A 170 28.61 -22.97 5.82
N LEU A 171 28.44 -21.81 6.47
CA LEU A 171 28.89 -21.59 7.84
C LEU A 171 28.11 -22.51 8.82
N PRO A 172 28.75 -23.01 9.90
CA PRO A 172 28.05 -23.80 10.92
C PRO A 172 26.81 -23.10 11.50
N LEU A 173 26.84 -21.77 11.56
CA LEU A 173 25.74 -20.94 12.03
C LEU A 173 24.49 -21.05 11.12
N GLU A 174 24.66 -21.26 9.82
CA GLU A 174 23.54 -21.48 8.89
C GLU A 174 22.76 -22.74 9.29
N ALA A 175 23.46 -23.84 9.50
CA ALA A 175 22.84 -25.11 9.90
C ALA A 175 22.17 -25.00 11.28
N ALA A 176 22.78 -24.24 12.21
CA ALA A 176 22.18 -23.95 13.51
C ALA A 176 20.88 -23.13 13.37
N GLN A 177 20.88 -22.08 12.56
CA GLN A 177 19.69 -21.27 12.29
C GLN A 177 18.57 -22.08 11.64
N LYS A 178 18.88 -22.92 10.65
CA LYS A 178 17.86 -23.75 9.96
C LYS A 178 17.15 -24.68 10.94
N ARG A 179 17.91 -25.38 11.80
CA ARG A 179 17.33 -26.24 12.86
C ARG A 179 16.50 -25.43 13.84
N TRP A 180 17.07 -24.33 14.35
CA TRP A 180 16.38 -23.42 15.26
C TRP A 180 15.05 -22.91 14.69
N LEU A 181 15.03 -22.47 13.43
CA LEU A 181 13.82 -21.95 12.80
C LEU A 181 12.73 -23.02 12.71
N GLN A 182 13.09 -24.24 12.31
CA GLN A 182 12.16 -25.37 12.24
C GLN A 182 11.59 -25.72 13.63
N GLU A 183 12.42 -25.71 14.67
CA GLU A 183 12.00 -25.91 16.06
C GLU A 183 11.03 -24.82 16.53
N GLN A 184 11.36 -23.54 16.27
CA GLN A 184 10.50 -22.42 16.66
C GLN A 184 9.16 -22.42 15.92
N LEU A 185 9.16 -22.75 14.63
CA LEU A 185 7.94 -22.88 13.83
C LEU A 185 7.06 -24.04 14.32
N GLY A 186 7.67 -25.16 14.73
CA GLY A 186 6.96 -26.27 15.39
C GLY A 186 6.35 -25.85 16.74
N ALA A 187 7.12 -25.17 17.59
CA ALA A 187 6.65 -24.68 18.89
C ALA A 187 5.61 -23.56 18.80
N ALA A 188 5.54 -22.88 17.65
CA ALA A 188 4.56 -21.83 17.37
C ALA A 188 3.25 -22.34 16.76
N GLN A 189 3.05 -23.67 16.64
CA GLN A 189 1.84 -24.24 16.07
C GLN A 189 0.56 -23.69 16.75
N GLY A 190 -0.39 -23.25 15.93
CA GLY A 190 -1.64 -22.62 16.39
C GLY A 190 -1.52 -21.15 16.82
N LYS A 191 -0.30 -20.59 16.86
CA LYS A 191 -0.07 -19.16 17.09
C LYS A 191 0.05 -18.43 15.75
N ARG A 192 -0.06 -17.10 15.81
CA ARG A 192 0.19 -16.23 14.66
C ARG A 192 1.67 -15.90 14.60
N ILE A 193 2.25 -16.06 13.41
CA ILE A 193 3.70 -16.01 13.20
C ILE A 193 4.02 -14.85 12.26
N PHE A 194 4.97 -14.01 12.67
CA PHE A 194 5.62 -13.03 11.81
C PHE A 194 7.09 -13.42 11.64
N LEU A 195 7.63 -13.21 10.45
CA LEU A 195 9.04 -13.41 10.15
C LEU A 195 9.67 -12.08 9.76
N ALA A 196 10.90 -11.85 10.20
CA ALA A 196 11.73 -10.75 9.78
C ALA A 196 13.03 -11.29 9.18
N THR A 197 13.43 -10.68 8.07
CA THR A 197 14.65 -11.03 7.35
C THR A 197 15.20 -9.77 6.70
N HIS A 198 16.48 -9.75 6.34
CA HIS A 198 17.05 -8.65 5.56
C HIS A 198 16.73 -8.82 4.07
N TYR A 199 17.24 -9.88 3.44
CA TYR A 199 16.94 -10.16 2.03
C TYR A 199 15.47 -10.55 1.83
N PRO A 200 14.77 -9.97 0.85
CA PRO A 200 13.48 -10.47 0.40
C PRO A 200 13.58 -11.92 -0.11
N PRO A 201 12.59 -12.78 0.20
CA PRO A 201 12.51 -14.11 -0.43
C PRO A 201 12.48 -13.99 -1.96
N PHE A 202 11.67 -13.08 -2.50
CA PHE A 202 11.57 -12.75 -3.92
C PHE A 202 10.93 -11.36 -4.11
N LEU A 203 11.09 -10.74 -5.27
CA LEU A 203 10.53 -9.42 -5.60
C LEU A 203 9.31 -9.48 -6.50
N ALA A 204 9.33 -10.33 -7.53
CA ALA A 204 8.28 -10.43 -8.53
C ALA A 204 7.54 -11.77 -8.48
N GLN A 205 8.26 -12.89 -8.39
CA GLN A 205 7.66 -14.22 -8.36
C GLN A 205 8.51 -15.24 -7.57
N PRO A 206 7.89 -16.26 -6.95
CA PRO A 206 8.63 -17.25 -6.14
C PRO A 206 9.78 -17.94 -6.88
N GLN A 207 9.61 -18.20 -8.18
CA GLN A 207 10.55 -18.93 -9.04
C GLN A 207 11.42 -18.00 -9.90
N GLU A 208 11.59 -16.73 -9.52
CA GLU A 208 12.53 -15.84 -10.23
C GLU A 208 13.98 -16.25 -10.00
N ASP A 209 14.87 -15.85 -10.91
CA ASP A 209 16.30 -16.13 -10.77
C ASP A 209 16.88 -15.46 -9.51
N THR A 210 17.96 -16.04 -8.99
CA THR A 210 18.76 -15.37 -7.96
C THR A 210 19.43 -14.14 -8.56
N SER A 211 19.29 -13.01 -7.88
CA SER A 211 19.97 -11.75 -8.16
C SER A 211 20.54 -11.19 -6.87
N TYR A 212 21.27 -10.08 -6.92
CA TYR A 212 21.72 -9.37 -5.71
C TYR A 212 20.57 -9.07 -4.72
N ASP A 213 19.37 -8.82 -5.24
CA ASP A 213 18.24 -8.25 -4.47
C ASP A 213 17.35 -9.28 -3.75
N ASN A 214 17.54 -10.59 -3.98
CA ASN A 214 16.70 -11.63 -3.39
C ASN A 214 17.54 -12.77 -2.78
N MET A 215 16.89 -13.63 -2.01
CA MET A 215 17.54 -14.81 -1.43
C MET A 215 18.01 -15.78 -2.52
N GLU A 216 19.12 -16.48 -2.25
CA GLU A 216 19.60 -17.60 -3.08
C GLU A 216 18.49 -18.65 -3.26
N HIS A 217 18.43 -19.26 -4.45
CA HIS A 217 17.35 -20.14 -4.89
C HIS A 217 17.03 -21.30 -3.92
N HIS A 218 18.02 -22.06 -3.47
CA HIS A 218 17.80 -23.18 -2.54
C HIS A 218 17.34 -22.68 -1.16
N ALA A 219 17.96 -21.62 -0.64
CA ALA A 219 17.54 -20.99 0.60
C ALA A 219 16.11 -20.47 0.54
N ARG A 220 15.75 -19.82 -0.58
CA ARG A 220 14.41 -19.30 -0.84
C ARG A 220 13.39 -20.42 -0.87
N HIS A 221 13.63 -21.47 -1.65
CA HIS A 221 12.70 -22.60 -1.75
C HIS A 221 12.42 -23.22 -0.38
N TRP A 222 13.48 -23.51 0.38
CA TRP A 222 13.37 -24.01 1.75
C TRP A 222 12.54 -23.09 2.65
N LEU A 223 12.77 -21.77 2.58
CA LEU A 223 12.02 -20.83 3.40
C LEU A 223 10.55 -20.79 2.99
N LEU A 224 10.24 -20.71 1.69
CA LEU A 224 8.86 -20.65 1.19
C LEU A 224 8.05 -21.89 1.59
N GLU A 225 8.63 -23.08 1.53
CA GLU A 225 7.99 -24.32 2.03
C GLU A 225 7.61 -24.21 3.51
N LEU A 226 8.48 -23.61 4.34
CA LEU A 226 8.20 -23.38 5.75
C LEU A 226 7.10 -22.33 5.95
N LEU A 227 7.10 -21.24 5.18
CA LEU A 227 6.07 -20.20 5.25
C LEU A 227 4.69 -20.79 4.97
N GLU A 228 4.57 -21.59 3.91
CA GLU A 228 3.30 -22.24 3.53
C GLU A 228 2.87 -23.28 4.57
N ARG A 229 3.77 -24.19 4.97
CA ARG A 229 3.48 -25.27 5.92
C ARG A 229 2.97 -24.73 7.26
N HIS A 230 3.60 -23.68 7.78
CA HIS A 230 3.26 -23.10 9.07
C HIS A 230 2.28 -21.94 8.98
N ARG A 231 1.80 -21.61 7.76
CA ARG A 231 0.87 -20.50 7.49
C ARG A 231 1.34 -19.20 8.14
N VAL A 232 2.62 -18.87 7.95
CA VAL A 232 3.20 -17.62 8.46
C VAL A 232 2.37 -16.45 7.96
N GLU A 233 2.03 -15.52 8.85
CA GLU A 233 1.08 -14.47 8.51
C GLU A 233 1.73 -13.35 7.69
N ALA A 234 2.91 -12.89 8.11
CA ALA A 234 3.64 -11.88 7.36
C ALA A 234 5.16 -12.06 7.45
N VAL A 235 5.84 -11.66 6.39
CA VAL A 235 7.30 -11.49 6.30
C VAL A 235 7.59 -10.01 6.08
N PHE A 236 8.52 -9.45 6.85
CA PHE A 236 9.06 -8.11 6.63
C PHE A 236 10.53 -8.22 6.20
N CYS A 237 10.90 -7.55 5.10
CA CYS A 237 12.25 -7.54 4.53
C CYS A 237 12.75 -6.14 4.11
N GLY A 238 14.06 -5.96 4.02
CA GLY A 238 14.76 -4.72 3.64
C GLY A 238 15.55 -4.87 2.34
N HIS A 239 16.81 -4.39 2.32
CA HIS A 239 17.84 -4.54 1.28
C HIS A 239 17.63 -3.78 -0.04
N VAL A 240 16.38 -3.71 -0.51
CA VAL A 240 16.07 -3.13 -1.82
C VAL A 240 15.76 -1.64 -1.78
N HIS A 241 15.55 -1.07 -0.59
CA HIS A 241 15.24 0.35 -0.37
C HIS A 241 13.98 0.81 -1.12
N ASN A 242 13.08 -0.12 -1.41
CA ASN A 242 11.88 0.16 -2.16
C ASN A 242 10.73 -0.73 -1.68
N LEU A 243 9.50 -0.23 -1.80
CA LEU A 243 8.33 -0.97 -1.39
C LEU A 243 7.98 -2.02 -2.44
N PHE A 244 7.93 -3.28 -2.00
CA PHE A 244 7.30 -4.36 -2.75
C PHE A 244 6.32 -5.11 -1.85
N TYR A 245 5.17 -5.45 -2.42
CA TYR A 245 4.17 -6.24 -1.72
C TYR A 245 3.86 -7.51 -2.48
N ASN A 246 4.06 -8.66 -1.86
CA ASN A 246 3.72 -9.95 -2.45
C ASN A 246 2.83 -10.77 -1.51
N ARG A 247 2.11 -11.73 -2.07
CA ARG A 247 1.46 -12.79 -1.31
C ARG A 247 1.98 -14.15 -1.75
N PHE A 248 2.19 -15.02 -0.78
CA PHE A 248 2.54 -16.41 -0.99
C PHE A 248 1.64 -17.29 -0.12
N GLY A 249 0.65 -17.92 -0.73
CA GLY A 249 -0.43 -18.59 0.00
C GLY A 249 -1.16 -17.63 0.94
N ALA A 250 -1.05 -17.87 2.26
CA ALA A 250 -1.62 -17.01 3.29
C ALA A 250 -0.67 -15.90 3.77
N THR A 251 0.61 -15.94 3.38
CA THR A 251 1.65 -15.03 3.86
C THR A 251 1.70 -13.76 3.06
N GLU A 252 1.67 -12.61 3.74
CA GLU A 252 1.96 -11.30 3.15
C GLU A 252 3.45 -10.99 3.28
N ILE A 253 4.10 -10.62 2.18
CA ILE A 253 5.54 -10.31 2.15
C ILE A 253 5.69 -8.82 1.83
N HIS A 254 6.29 -8.09 2.75
CA HIS A 254 6.52 -6.65 2.66
C HIS A 254 8.02 -6.39 2.58
N ALA A 255 8.51 -5.97 1.41
CA ALA A 255 9.81 -5.32 1.31
C ALA A 255 9.64 -3.85 1.62
N LEU A 256 10.41 -3.34 2.57
CA LEU A 256 10.28 -1.98 3.08
C LEU A 256 11.18 -1.02 2.32
N PRO A 257 10.78 0.27 2.25
CA PRO A 257 11.69 1.32 1.86
C PRO A 257 12.73 1.57 2.94
N SER A 258 13.82 2.21 2.52
CA SER A 258 14.84 2.74 3.41
C SER A 258 14.37 4.02 4.11
N THR A 259 14.85 4.26 5.34
CA THR A 259 14.70 5.58 6.00
C THR A 259 15.68 6.63 5.48
N SER A 260 16.76 6.21 4.82
CA SER A 260 17.88 7.04 4.42
C SER A 260 17.90 7.46 2.96
N PHE A 261 17.84 6.55 2.00
CA PHE A 261 17.86 6.87 0.56
C PHE A 261 17.26 5.75 -0.30
N VAL A 262 16.87 6.06 -1.54
CA VAL A 262 16.43 5.07 -2.53
C VAL A 262 17.64 4.57 -3.31
N ARG A 263 17.63 3.29 -3.70
CA ARG A 263 18.62 2.77 -4.65
C ARG A 263 18.32 3.28 -6.07
N ARG A 264 19.34 3.86 -6.73
CA ARG A 264 19.17 4.67 -7.96
C ARG A 264 18.59 3.90 -9.14
N ASP A 265 18.96 2.64 -9.28
CA ASP A 265 18.48 1.71 -10.31
C ASP A 265 16.95 1.54 -10.29
N TYR A 266 16.31 1.64 -9.12
CA TYR A 266 14.85 1.60 -9.02
C TYR A 266 14.15 2.87 -9.53
N SER A 267 14.88 3.92 -9.89
CA SER A 267 14.29 5.08 -10.57
C SER A 267 13.74 4.71 -11.95
N GLU A 268 14.30 3.67 -12.58
CA GLU A 268 13.85 3.11 -13.87
C GLU A 268 12.44 2.51 -13.81
N LEU A 269 11.89 2.29 -12.60
CA LEU A 269 10.49 1.90 -12.43
C LEU A 269 9.51 2.96 -12.97
N HIS A 270 9.98 4.19 -13.23
CA HIS A 270 9.16 5.32 -13.61
C HIS A 270 9.53 5.84 -15.00
N SER A 271 8.52 6.18 -15.79
CA SER A 271 8.70 6.67 -17.16
C SER A 271 9.09 8.17 -17.25
N GLY A 272 9.67 8.72 -16.19
CA GLY A 272 10.00 10.13 -16.04
C GLY A 272 11.48 10.34 -15.73
N ALA A 273 11.94 11.60 -15.77
CA ALA A 273 13.28 11.91 -15.30
C ALA A 273 13.42 11.54 -13.81
N PRO A 274 14.57 11.00 -13.38
CA PRO A 274 14.80 10.72 -11.98
C PRO A 274 14.73 12.01 -11.15
N THR A 275 14.31 11.89 -9.90
CA THR A 275 14.33 12.99 -8.94
C THR A 275 15.78 13.32 -8.51
N ASP A 276 15.94 14.15 -7.48
CA ASP A 276 17.23 14.57 -6.94
C ASP A 276 18.22 13.41 -6.69
N GLU A 277 19.51 13.71 -6.89
CA GLU A 277 20.63 12.77 -6.80
C GLU A 277 20.45 11.50 -7.67
N TYR A 278 19.94 11.68 -8.89
CA TYR A 278 19.64 10.61 -9.85
C TYR A 278 18.67 9.58 -9.24
N GLY A 279 17.66 10.08 -8.53
CA GLY A 279 16.63 9.30 -7.84
C GLY A 279 17.05 8.73 -6.49
N ARG A 280 18.31 8.88 -6.06
CA ARG A 280 18.75 8.46 -4.72
C ARG A 280 18.01 9.20 -3.61
N ASN A 281 17.65 10.46 -3.87
CA ASN A 281 16.94 11.31 -2.93
C ASN A 281 15.46 11.51 -3.32
N ASP A 282 14.80 10.46 -3.85
CA ASP A 282 13.36 10.48 -4.02
C ASP A 282 12.65 10.39 -2.66
N THR A 283 12.42 11.55 -2.07
CA THR A 283 11.94 11.68 -0.70
C THR A 283 10.54 11.11 -0.50
N GLY A 284 9.72 11.06 -1.55
CA GLY A 284 8.39 10.46 -1.50
C GLY A 284 8.41 8.95 -1.28
N LYS A 285 9.55 8.29 -1.45
CA LYS A 285 9.68 6.84 -1.28
C LYS A 285 10.34 6.43 0.03
N LEU A 286 10.80 7.40 0.82
CA LEU A 286 11.46 7.13 2.10
C LEU A 286 10.45 6.98 3.22
N GLY A 287 10.67 6.01 4.11
CA GLY A 287 9.74 5.75 5.19
C GLY A 287 10.09 4.54 6.05
N PHE A 288 9.13 4.16 6.88
CA PHE A 288 9.16 2.96 7.71
C PHE A 288 7.74 2.43 7.86
N PHE A 289 7.56 1.22 8.37
CA PHE A 289 6.21 0.67 8.58
C PHE A 289 5.75 0.83 10.03
N TRP A 290 4.49 1.24 10.21
CA TRP A 290 3.74 1.07 11.45
C TRP A 290 2.78 -0.10 11.29
N VAL A 291 2.86 -1.08 12.18
CA VAL A 291 2.09 -2.33 12.08
C VAL A 291 1.15 -2.46 13.27
N ASP A 292 -0.15 -2.37 13.01
CA ASP A 292 -1.20 -2.63 13.98
C ASP A 292 -1.57 -4.12 13.97
N VAL A 293 -1.49 -4.78 15.13
CA VAL A 293 -1.85 -6.20 15.29
C VAL A 293 -3.18 -6.31 16.02
N TYR A 294 -4.15 -6.98 15.41
CA TYR A 294 -5.47 -7.23 15.99
C TYR A 294 -5.58 -8.67 16.49
N GLU A 295 -6.75 -9.13 16.96
CA GLU A 295 -6.97 -10.55 17.27
C GLU A 295 -6.86 -11.42 16.01
N ARG A 296 -7.31 -10.88 14.87
CA ARG A 296 -7.31 -11.54 13.56
C ARG A 296 -6.62 -10.65 12.52
N GLY A 297 -5.39 -10.98 12.16
CA GLY A 297 -4.64 -10.27 11.12
C GLY A 297 -3.92 -9.01 11.61
N HIS A 298 -3.24 -8.36 10.68
CA HIS A 298 -2.44 -7.15 10.90
C HIS A 298 -2.72 -6.12 9.80
N VAL A 299 -2.38 -4.88 10.09
CA VAL A 299 -2.39 -3.76 9.13
C VAL A 299 -1.01 -3.13 9.10
N ALA A 300 -0.32 -3.22 7.96
CA ALA A 300 1.02 -2.69 7.76
C ALA A 300 0.94 -1.39 6.95
N ARG A 301 1.35 -0.27 7.55
CA ARG A 301 1.24 1.08 6.98
C ARG A 301 2.60 1.65 6.68
N LEU A 302 2.84 2.06 5.44
CA LEU A 302 4.02 2.84 5.10
C LEU A 302 3.87 4.29 5.60
N VAL A 303 4.56 4.62 6.68
CA VAL A 303 4.69 6.00 7.15
C VAL A 303 5.83 6.67 6.37
N GLN A 304 5.46 7.54 5.42
CA GLN A 304 6.43 8.27 4.60
C GLN A 304 7.08 9.38 5.43
N THR A 305 8.42 9.43 5.44
CA THR A 305 9.19 10.47 6.16
C THR A 305 9.40 11.72 5.31
N HIS A 306 9.13 11.63 4.00
CA HIS A 306 9.44 12.67 3.02
C HIS A 306 10.90 13.15 3.09
N GLY A 307 11.81 12.26 3.52
CA GLY A 307 13.24 12.53 3.62
C GLY A 307 13.64 13.65 4.58
N GLY A 308 12.76 14.04 5.52
CA GLY A 308 12.99 15.16 6.42
C GLY A 308 14.18 14.96 7.36
N THR A 309 15.01 16.00 7.50
CA THR A 309 16.14 16.07 8.44
C THR A 309 15.83 16.91 9.68
N ASP A 310 14.71 17.63 9.66
CA ASP A 310 14.15 18.42 10.75
C ASP A 310 12.98 17.68 11.42
N THR A 311 12.22 18.35 12.29
CA THR A 311 11.07 17.72 12.97
C THR A 311 10.06 17.12 11.99
N LEU A 312 9.78 15.82 12.16
CA LEU A 312 8.82 15.10 11.33
C LEU A 312 7.39 15.25 11.86
N ALA A 313 6.51 15.83 11.06
CA ALA A 313 5.07 15.90 11.33
C ALA A 313 4.32 14.78 10.59
N LEU A 314 4.58 13.52 10.95
CA LEU A 314 4.00 12.37 10.24
C LEU A 314 2.64 11.96 10.81
N GLN A 315 1.78 11.50 9.90
CA GLN A 315 0.52 10.86 10.19
C GLN A 315 0.57 9.37 9.85
N LEU A 316 -0.20 8.54 10.58
CA LEU A 316 -0.42 7.15 10.18
C LEU A 316 -1.40 7.15 9.00
N PRO A 317 -1.02 6.65 7.81
CA PRO A 317 -1.90 6.69 6.65
C PRO A 317 -3.04 5.67 6.76
N GLY A 318 -4.04 5.79 5.88
CA GLY A 318 -5.07 4.76 5.71
C GLY A 318 -4.52 3.43 5.23
N HIS A 319 -5.37 2.40 5.28
CA HIS A 319 -5.13 1.09 4.66
C HIS A 319 -6.44 0.42 4.23
N PRO A 320 -6.46 -0.43 3.18
CA PRO A 320 -7.64 -1.18 2.74
C PRO A 320 -8.14 -2.24 3.73
N LYS A 321 -7.43 -2.45 4.84
CA LYS A 321 -7.84 -3.34 5.94
C LYS A 321 -8.54 -2.59 7.08
N ASP A 322 -8.54 -1.27 7.05
CA ASP A 322 -9.15 -0.46 8.10
C ASP A 322 -10.67 -0.62 8.16
N PRO A 323 -11.29 -0.33 9.30
CA PRO A 323 -12.71 -0.03 9.33
C PRO A 323 -13.05 1.15 8.39
N GLY A 324 -14.18 1.02 7.68
CA GLY A 324 -14.58 1.98 6.65
C GLY A 324 -13.67 1.96 5.42
N GLU A 325 -13.97 2.82 4.46
CA GLU A 325 -13.20 3.01 3.24
C GLU A 325 -13.30 4.47 2.80
N THR A 326 -12.40 4.89 1.90
CA THR A 326 -12.64 6.15 1.18
C THR A 326 -13.85 5.95 0.27
N PRO A 327 -14.87 6.81 0.35
CA PRO A 327 -16.11 6.68 -0.42
C PRO A 327 -15.91 7.13 -1.87
N LEU A 328 -14.73 6.88 -2.43
CA LEU A 328 -14.38 7.14 -3.82
C LEU A 328 -13.71 5.90 -4.38
N GLY A 329 -13.95 5.62 -5.65
CA GLY A 329 -13.09 4.75 -6.44
C GLY A 329 -12.30 5.52 -7.48
N VAL A 330 -11.48 4.81 -8.24
CA VAL A 330 -10.64 5.42 -9.28
C VAL A 330 -10.56 4.55 -10.52
N ASN A 331 -10.37 5.19 -11.67
CA ASN A 331 -10.02 4.52 -12.91
C ASN A 331 -8.50 4.32 -12.98
N LEU A 332 -8.10 3.08 -13.25
CA LEU A 332 -6.71 2.72 -13.50
C LEU A 332 -6.43 2.85 -15.01
N CYS A 333 -6.12 4.06 -15.45
CA CYS A 333 -5.81 4.34 -16.85
C CYS A 333 -4.41 3.87 -17.29
N HIS A 334 -3.52 3.67 -16.34
CA HIS A 334 -2.15 3.20 -16.58
C HIS A 334 -1.99 1.76 -16.09
N PRO A 335 -1.03 1.00 -16.66
CA PRO A 335 -0.63 -0.28 -16.10
C PRO A 335 -0.24 -0.13 -14.62
N TRP A 336 -1.02 -0.71 -13.72
CA TRP A 336 -0.92 -0.49 -12.27
C TRP A 336 -0.07 -1.55 -11.55
N CYS A 337 0.32 -2.62 -12.27
CA CYS A 337 1.19 -3.68 -11.78
C CYS A 337 2.25 -4.09 -12.82
N ALA A 338 2.64 -3.14 -13.69
CA ALA A 338 3.62 -3.38 -14.73
C ALA A 338 4.95 -3.86 -14.15
N GLN A 339 5.55 -4.82 -14.86
CA GLN A 339 6.91 -5.23 -14.62
C GLN A 339 7.86 -4.47 -15.54
N VAL A 340 8.97 -4.01 -14.97
CA VAL A 340 10.04 -3.29 -15.64
C VAL A 340 11.28 -4.14 -15.60
N GLU A 341 11.95 -4.24 -16.74
CA GLU A 341 13.26 -4.84 -16.86
C GLU A 341 14.32 -3.76 -16.65
N LEU A 342 15.02 -3.82 -15.52
CA LEU A 342 16.03 -2.82 -15.18
C LEU A 342 17.27 -2.99 -16.07
N PRO A 343 17.95 -1.90 -16.43
CA PRO A 343 19.20 -1.98 -17.18
C PRO A 343 20.24 -2.77 -16.39
N PHE A 344 21.03 -3.58 -17.09
CA PHE A 344 22.24 -4.16 -16.50
C PHE A 344 23.21 -2.99 -16.23
N ASN A 345 23.58 -2.77 -14.97
CA ASN A 345 24.35 -1.59 -14.58
C ASN A 345 25.30 -1.89 -13.40
N PRO A 346 26.58 -2.20 -13.68
CA PRO A 346 27.58 -2.46 -12.64
C PRO A 346 27.68 -1.33 -11.59
N PRO A 347 28.03 -1.63 -10.33
CA PRO A 347 28.55 -2.91 -9.85
C PRO A 347 27.47 -3.92 -9.42
N VAL A 348 26.19 -3.56 -9.42
CA VAL A 348 25.09 -4.45 -8.98
C VAL A 348 24.50 -5.19 -10.19
N ASP A 349 24.33 -6.50 -10.08
CA ASP A 349 23.87 -7.39 -11.17
C ASP A 349 24.59 -7.12 -12.52
N PRO A 350 25.93 -7.13 -12.56
CA PRO A 350 26.69 -6.67 -13.74
C PRO A 350 26.47 -7.52 -15.01
N PHE A 351 25.89 -8.72 -14.88
CA PHE A 351 25.80 -9.70 -15.97
C PHE A 351 24.37 -10.09 -16.34
N ALA A 352 23.36 -9.49 -15.72
CA ALA A 352 21.96 -9.83 -15.98
C ALA A 352 21.06 -8.60 -15.89
N ARG A 353 19.96 -8.64 -16.62
CA ARG A 353 18.84 -7.71 -16.38
C ARG A 353 17.88 -8.39 -15.44
N ARG A 354 17.37 -7.63 -14.46
CA ARG A 354 16.36 -8.12 -13.53
C ARG A 354 15.00 -7.52 -13.82
N ARG A 355 13.97 -8.31 -13.62
CA ARG A 355 12.58 -7.88 -13.77
C ARG A 355 11.96 -7.65 -12.40
N VAL A 356 11.44 -6.45 -12.19
CA VAL A 356 10.79 -6.05 -10.93
C VAL A 356 9.45 -5.37 -11.22
N ARG A 357 8.55 -5.35 -10.24
CA ARG A 357 7.23 -4.74 -10.39
C ARG A 357 7.21 -3.35 -9.76
N ASN A 358 6.55 -2.38 -10.39
CA ASN A 358 6.30 -1.09 -9.74
C ASN A 358 5.05 -1.19 -8.84
N ASP A 359 5.24 -1.18 -7.51
CA ASP A 359 4.16 -1.25 -6.52
C ASP A 359 3.77 0.13 -5.94
N HIS A 360 4.31 1.25 -6.42
CA HIS A 360 4.00 2.58 -5.88
C HIS A 360 2.55 3.01 -6.10
N ALA A 361 1.95 2.60 -7.23
CA ALA A 361 0.52 2.82 -7.47
C ALA A 361 -0.34 2.08 -6.42
N VAL A 362 0.03 0.84 -6.10
CA VAL A 362 -0.62 0.01 -5.07
C VAL A 362 -0.46 0.64 -3.69
N GLN A 363 0.75 1.09 -3.35
CA GLN A 363 1.02 1.83 -2.11
C GLN A 363 0.11 3.06 -1.95
N ALA A 364 -0.03 3.87 -3.01
CA ALA A 364 -0.88 5.05 -2.96
C ALA A 364 -2.37 4.69 -2.78
N LEU A 365 -2.84 3.63 -3.42
CA LEU A 365 -4.20 3.11 -3.16
C LEU A 365 -4.38 2.70 -1.69
N TRP A 366 -3.33 2.17 -1.06
CA TRP A 366 -3.42 1.79 0.35
C TRP A 366 -3.55 3.00 1.27
N SER A 367 -2.64 3.96 1.15
CA SER A 367 -2.61 5.15 2.01
C SER A 367 -3.87 6.00 1.91
N THR A 368 -4.49 6.02 0.72
CA THR A 368 -5.78 6.69 0.49
C THR A 368 -6.98 5.85 0.92
N GLY A 369 -6.82 4.58 1.30
CA GLY A 369 -7.91 3.67 1.66
C GLY A 369 -8.95 3.45 0.55
N ILE A 370 -8.61 3.75 -0.70
CA ILE A 370 -9.47 3.54 -1.87
C ILE A 370 -9.57 2.05 -2.15
N ARG A 371 -10.79 1.54 -2.31
CA ARG A 371 -11.04 0.10 -2.55
C ARG A 371 -11.69 -0.21 -3.88
N HIS A 372 -12.42 0.71 -4.47
CA HIS A 372 -13.09 0.48 -5.76
C HIS A 372 -12.17 0.90 -6.90
N LEU A 373 -11.79 -0.06 -7.73
CA LEU A 373 -10.83 0.12 -8.82
C LEU A 373 -11.51 -0.24 -10.14
N ARG A 374 -11.55 0.67 -11.09
CA ARG A 374 -12.10 0.41 -12.43
C ARG A 374 -10.96 0.19 -13.43
N ALA A 375 -10.95 -0.97 -14.07
CA ALA A 375 -9.87 -1.44 -14.96
C ALA A 375 -10.46 -2.08 -16.23
N PRO A 376 -9.71 -2.12 -17.35
CA PRO A 376 -10.16 -2.83 -18.55
C PRO A 376 -10.25 -4.33 -18.28
N VAL A 377 -11.17 -5.03 -18.95
CA VAL A 377 -11.33 -6.49 -18.78
C VAL A 377 -10.07 -7.27 -19.20
N ASP A 378 -9.22 -6.70 -20.05
CA ASP A 378 -7.95 -7.29 -20.45
C ASP A 378 -7.02 -7.58 -19.26
N ASP A 379 -7.06 -6.74 -18.21
CA ASP A 379 -6.33 -6.98 -16.96
C ASP A 379 -6.78 -8.27 -16.25
N LEU A 380 -8.06 -8.63 -16.38
CA LEU A 380 -8.58 -9.89 -15.84
C LEU A 380 -8.16 -11.08 -16.72
N LEU A 381 -8.07 -10.88 -18.04
CA LEU A 381 -7.73 -11.95 -18.99
C LEU A 381 -6.23 -12.27 -18.96
N ASP A 382 -5.38 -11.28 -18.72
CA ASP A 382 -3.96 -11.48 -18.52
C ASP A 382 -3.69 -12.28 -17.24
N THR A 383 -2.98 -13.41 -17.36
CA THR A 383 -2.77 -14.33 -16.22
C THR A 383 -1.89 -13.71 -15.13
N GLN A 384 -0.94 -12.87 -15.50
CA GLN A 384 -0.03 -12.23 -14.57
C GLN A 384 -0.74 -11.10 -13.81
N VAL A 385 -1.49 -10.26 -14.51
CA VAL A 385 -2.28 -9.18 -13.90
C VAL A 385 -3.41 -9.78 -13.05
N ARG A 386 -4.09 -10.83 -13.51
CA ARG A 386 -5.14 -11.53 -12.74
C ARG A 386 -4.66 -12.08 -11.40
N ARG A 387 -3.44 -12.63 -11.33
CA ARG A 387 -2.82 -13.04 -10.05
C ARG A 387 -2.70 -11.85 -9.11
N ARG A 388 -2.29 -10.69 -9.64
CA ARG A 388 -2.21 -9.46 -8.84
C ARG A 388 -3.58 -8.94 -8.42
N VAL A 389 -4.60 -9.06 -9.27
CA VAL A 389 -6.01 -8.78 -8.90
C VAL A 389 -6.40 -9.62 -7.70
N ALA A 390 -6.09 -10.92 -7.70
CA ALA A 390 -6.38 -11.80 -6.56
C ALA A 390 -5.71 -11.34 -5.27
N ASP A 391 -4.45 -10.88 -5.34
CA ASP A 391 -3.76 -10.32 -4.16
C ASP A 391 -4.48 -9.08 -3.61
N MET A 392 -4.87 -8.18 -4.50
CA MET A 392 -5.55 -6.93 -4.14
C MET A 392 -6.96 -7.17 -3.62
N VAL A 393 -7.71 -8.11 -4.20
CA VAL A 393 -9.02 -8.54 -3.70
C VAL A 393 -8.90 -9.13 -2.30
N ALA A 394 -7.88 -9.95 -2.06
CA ALA A 394 -7.64 -10.54 -0.75
C ALA A 394 -7.17 -9.52 0.30
N LEU A 395 -6.65 -8.36 -0.12
CA LEU A 395 -6.42 -7.19 0.75
C LEU A 395 -7.69 -6.37 1.04
N GLY A 396 -8.74 -6.54 0.23
CA GLY A 396 -10.02 -5.86 0.38
C GLY A 396 -10.39 -4.89 -0.75
N HIS A 397 -9.62 -4.83 -1.84
CA HIS A 397 -10.01 -4.09 -3.04
C HIS A 397 -11.15 -4.80 -3.78
N ARG A 398 -11.87 -4.05 -4.61
CA ARG A 398 -12.97 -4.53 -5.45
C ARG A 398 -12.80 -3.94 -6.84
N PHE A 399 -12.81 -4.81 -7.84
CA PHE A 399 -12.61 -4.42 -9.22
C PHE A 399 -13.95 -4.29 -9.96
N THR A 400 -14.08 -3.20 -10.70
CA THR A 400 -15.05 -3.07 -11.80
C THR A 400 -14.29 -3.26 -13.11
N PHE A 401 -14.49 -4.40 -13.77
CA PHE A 401 -13.88 -4.64 -15.08
C PHE A 401 -14.82 -4.18 -16.18
N PHE A 402 -14.36 -3.30 -17.07
CA PHE A 402 -15.17 -2.84 -18.19
C PHE A 402 -14.79 -3.54 -19.50
N SER A 403 -15.80 -3.88 -20.30
CA SER A 403 -15.67 -4.39 -21.67
C SER A 403 -16.51 -3.55 -22.63
N VAL A 404 -16.05 -3.39 -23.87
CA VAL A 404 -16.78 -2.65 -24.91
C VAL A 404 -17.31 -3.63 -25.95
N GLY A 405 -18.57 -3.44 -26.37
CA GLY A 405 -19.19 -4.34 -27.36
C GLY A 405 -19.90 -5.54 -26.74
N LEU A 406 -20.55 -6.34 -27.59
CA LEU A 406 -21.22 -7.55 -27.15
C LEU A 406 -20.17 -8.59 -26.74
N PRO A 407 -20.35 -9.27 -25.59
CA PRO A 407 -19.37 -10.22 -25.10
C PRO A 407 -19.34 -11.48 -25.98
N SER A 408 -18.14 -11.96 -26.29
CA SER A 408 -17.97 -13.26 -26.93
C SER A 408 -18.20 -14.40 -25.94
N ALA A 409 -18.45 -15.62 -26.44
CA ALA A 409 -18.55 -16.80 -25.58
C ALA A 409 -17.27 -17.04 -24.76
N VAL A 410 -16.10 -16.73 -25.31
CA VAL A 410 -14.80 -16.81 -24.63
C VAL A 410 -14.75 -15.84 -23.45
N LEU A 411 -15.16 -14.58 -23.66
CA LEU A 411 -15.20 -13.59 -22.60
C LEU A 411 -16.17 -14.01 -21.49
N LEU A 412 -17.38 -14.46 -21.82
CA LEU A 412 -18.36 -14.93 -20.84
C LEU A 412 -17.84 -16.12 -20.02
N ALA A 413 -17.10 -17.04 -20.64
CA ALA A 413 -16.47 -18.16 -19.94
C ALA A 413 -15.41 -17.68 -18.94
N GLN A 414 -14.56 -16.73 -19.34
CA GLN A 414 -13.53 -16.16 -18.47
C GLN A 414 -14.12 -15.35 -17.30
N LEU A 415 -15.17 -14.57 -17.55
CA LEU A 415 -15.90 -13.87 -16.48
C LEU A 415 -16.53 -14.85 -15.49
N ARG A 416 -17.10 -15.96 -15.98
CA ARG A 416 -17.64 -17.03 -15.12
C ARG A 416 -16.54 -17.69 -14.28
N GLU A 417 -15.43 -18.06 -14.91
CA GLU A 417 -14.31 -18.73 -14.24
C GLU A 417 -13.70 -17.88 -13.11
N HIS A 418 -13.68 -16.55 -13.29
CA HIS A 418 -13.02 -15.62 -12.38
C HIS A 418 -13.99 -14.70 -11.63
N ALA A 419 -15.27 -15.07 -11.53
CA ALA A 419 -16.32 -14.25 -10.92
C ALA A 419 -16.01 -13.79 -9.48
N SER A 420 -15.25 -14.59 -8.71
CA SER A 420 -14.84 -14.24 -7.34
C SER A 420 -13.88 -13.05 -7.25
N LEU A 421 -13.23 -12.67 -8.35
CA LEU A 421 -12.33 -11.51 -8.43
C LEU A 421 -13.06 -10.23 -8.87
N ILE A 422 -14.33 -10.35 -9.27
CA ILE A 422 -15.08 -9.28 -9.93
C ILE A 422 -16.07 -8.69 -8.93
N GLY A 423 -15.87 -7.41 -8.58
CA GLY A 423 -16.86 -6.65 -7.83
C GLY A 423 -18.06 -6.26 -8.71
N TYR A 424 -17.76 -5.76 -9.91
CA TYR A 424 -18.73 -5.54 -10.97
C TYR A 424 -18.13 -5.85 -12.34
N TRP A 425 -18.97 -6.30 -13.26
CA TRP A 425 -18.65 -6.29 -14.69
C TRP A 425 -19.44 -5.17 -15.37
N GLU A 426 -18.74 -4.19 -15.94
CA GLU A 426 -19.34 -3.08 -16.67
C GLU A 426 -19.33 -3.36 -18.18
N CYS A 427 -20.51 -3.42 -18.79
CA CYS A 427 -20.63 -3.59 -20.24
C CYS A 427 -20.94 -2.23 -20.90
N VAL A 428 -20.01 -1.76 -21.73
CA VAL A 428 -20.10 -0.48 -22.46
C VAL A 428 -20.65 -0.75 -23.87
N LEU A 429 -21.89 -0.34 -24.10
CA LEU A 429 -22.63 -0.65 -25.33
C LEU A 429 -23.58 0.47 -25.74
N PRO A 430 -23.87 0.65 -27.04
CA PRO A 430 -24.98 1.49 -27.46
C PRO A 430 -26.29 0.99 -26.84
N VAL A 431 -27.17 1.91 -26.44
CA VAL A 431 -28.44 1.57 -25.76
C VAL A 431 -29.28 0.55 -26.54
N ARG A 432 -29.29 0.66 -27.87
CA ARG A 432 -30.00 -0.26 -28.78
C ARG A 432 -29.57 -1.73 -28.67
N ALA A 433 -28.36 -2.01 -28.19
CA ALA A 433 -27.83 -3.37 -28.06
C ALA A 433 -28.18 -4.03 -26.71
N ALA A 434 -28.89 -3.35 -25.81
CA ALA A 434 -29.26 -3.90 -24.51
C ALA A 434 -30.07 -5.22 -24.58
N PRO A 435 -31.03 -5.42 -25.50
CA PRO A 435 -31.74 -6.69 -25.64
C PRO A 435 -30.83 -7.86 -26.05
N GLU A 436 -29.86 -7.60 -26.94
CA GLU A 436 -28.89 -8.61 -27.38
C GLU A 436 -27.92 -8.99 -26.27
N LEU A 437 -27.46 -8.00 -25.48
CA LEU A 437 -26.68 -8.24 -24.27
C LEU A 437 -27.44 -9.13 -23.28
N ALA A 438 -28.72 -8.82 -23.04
CA ALA A 438 -29.57 -9.62 -22.16
C ALA A 438 -29.68 -11.07 -22.63
N ALA A 439 -29.83 -11.28 -23.94
CA ALA A 439 -29.92 -12.61 -24.54
C ALA A 439 -28.62 -13.41 -24.41
N CYS A 440 -27.45 -12.80 -24.65
CA CYS A 440 -26.18 -13.52 -24.66
C CYS A 440 -25.56 -13.69 -23.26
N ALA A 441 -25.71 -12.72 -22.36
CA ALA A 441 -25.05 -12.72 -21.05
C ALA A 441 -25.99 -13.04 -19.87
N GLY A 442 -27.31 -12.88 -20.04
CA GLY A 442 -28.27 -12.96 -18.94
C GLY A 442 -28.31 -14.29 -18.20
N ALA A 443 -28.08 -15.41 -18.90
CA ALA A 443 -28.00 -16.73 -18.27
C ALA A 443 -26.79 -16.83 -17.33
N MET A 444 -25.60 -16.46 -17.82
CA MET A 444 -24.36 -16.50 -17.05
C MET A 444 -24.40 -15.55 -15.85
N VAL A 445 -24.95 -14.34 -16.02
CA VAL A 445 -25.09 -13.36 -14.94
C VAL A 445 -25.95 -13.91 -13.80
N ARG A 446 -27.09 -14.55 -14.12
CA ARG A 446 -27.97 -15.16 -13.11
C ARG A 446 -27.36 -16.39 -12.45
N GLU A 447 -26.70 -17.24 -13.24
CA GLU A 447 -26.02 -18.46 -12.76
C GLU A 447 -24.92 -18.15 -11.73
N THR A 448 -24.11 -17.13 -12.02
CA THR A 448 -22.95 -16.75 -11.20
C THR A 448 -23.29 -15.76 -10.08
N GLY A 449 -24.43 -15.08 -10.16
CA GLY A 449 -24.76 -13.96 -9.29
C GLY A 449 -23.91 -12.70 -9.55
N MET A 450 -23.24 -12.64 -10.71
CA MET A 450 -22.35 -11.52 -11.05
C MET A 450 -23.11 -10.20 -11.12
N ARG A 451 -22.53 -9.15 -10.54
CA ARG A 451 -23.14 -7.81 -10.52
C ARG A 451 -22.77 -7.06 -11.80
N MET A 452 -23.65 -7.10 -12.79
CA MET A 452 -23.44 -6.40 -14.06
C MET A 452 -23.89 -4.94 -14.00
N LEU A 453 -23.06 -4.02 -14.47
CA LEU A 453 -23.41 -2.62 -14.73
C LEU A 453 -23.54 -2.40 -16.24
N PHE A 454 -24.59 -1.70 -16.67
CA PHE A 454 -24.71 -1.24 -18.06
C PHE A 454 -24.23 0.21 -18.20
N ALA A 455 -23.32 0.45 -19.14
CA ALA A 455 -22.82 1.79 -19.46
C ALA A 455 -23.17 2.12 -20.91
N ALA A 456 -23.93 3.18 -21.14
CA ALA A 456 -24.20 3.63 -22.50
C ALA A 456 -22.90 4.06 -23.20
N LEU A 457 -22.63 3.51 -24.38
CA LEU A 457 -21.58 4.02 -25.26
C LEU A 457 -22.11 5.26 -25.97
N ARG A 458 -21.64 6.43 -25.56
CA ARG A 458 -21.96 7.67 -26.26
C ARG A 458 -20.92 7.91 -27.33
N SER A 459 -21.36 7.85 -28.59
CA SER A 459 -20.53 8.07 -29.78
C SER A 459 -20.90 9.38 -30.47
N GLY A 460 -20.00 9.91 -31.30
CA GLY A 460 -20.25 11.12 -32.12
C GLY A 460 -21.47 11.00 -33.04
N THR A 461 -21.90 9.78 -33.38
CA THR A 461 -23.11 9.49 -34.17
C THR A 461 -24.43 9.55 -33.37
N GLU A 462 -24.38 9.49 -32.04
CA GLU A 462 -25.59 9.42 -31.17
C GLU A 462 -25.75 10.63 -30.23
N GLY A 463 -24.87 11.63 -30.26
CA GLY A 463 -24.98 12.74 -29.29
C GLY A 463 -23.96 13.86 -29.34
N ASN A 464 -23.69 14.42 -30.53
CA ASN A 464 -23.07 15.77 -30.65
C ASN A 464 -24.13 16.88 -30.87
N THR A 465 -25.41 16.62 -30.59
CA THR A 465 -26.44 17.67 -30.61
C THR A 465 -26.14 18.72 -29.53
N GLY A 466 -25.68 19.91 -29.95
CA GLY A 466 -25.41 21.05 -29.07
C GLY A 466 -23.94 21.24 -28.63
N LYS A 467 -22.98 20.45 -29.14
CA LYS A 467 -21.54 20.70 -28.93
C LYS A 467 -20.90 21.18 -30.23
N ALA A 468 -19.88 22.03 -30.12
CA ALA A 468 -19.18 22.61 -31.27
C ALA A 468 -18.76 21.50 -32.28
N PRO A 469 -18.94 21.72 -33.60
CA PRO A 469 -18.56 20.75 -34.63
C PRO A 469 -17.11 20.28 -34.48
N GLY A 470 -16.85 18.97 -34.61
CA GLY A 470 -15.48 18.41 -34.64
C GLY A 470 -15.06 17.55 -33.44
N LYS A 471 -15.92 17.30 -32.45
CA LYS A 471 -15.58 16.45 -31.29
C LYS A 471 -15.76 14.95 -31.61
N HIS A 472 -14.67 14.25 -31.91
CA HIS A 472 -14.61 12.79 -31.93
C HIS A 472 -14.36 12.28 -30.50
N TYR A 473 -15.40 11.89 -29.77
CA TYR A 473 -15.22 11.29 -28.44
C TYR A 473 -16.19 10.12 -28.22
N ALA A 474 -15.64 9.00 -27.76
CA ALA A 474 -16.39 7.86 -27.25
C ALA A 474 -16.31 7.88 -25.72
N ALA A 475 -17.48 7.92 -25.06
CA ALA A 475 -17.57 8.03 -23.62
C ALA A 475 -18.44 6.93 -23.04
N PRO A 476 -18.01 6.22 -21.98
CA PRO A 476 -18.87 5.29 -21.28
C PRO A 476 -19.86 6.02 -20.36
N GLY A 477 -21.03 5.42 -20.18
CA GLY A 477 -22.06 5.80 -19.22
C GLY A 477 -23.15 6.69 -19.80
N PHE A 478 -24.20 6.92 -19.02
CA PHE A 478 -25.24 7.92 -19.29
C PHE A 478 -24.81 9.30 -18.81
N THR A 479 -25.32 10.37 -19.43
CA THR A 479 -25.32 11.68 -18.77
C THR A 479 -26.41 11.70 -17.67
N VAL A 480 -26.31 12.60 -16.70
CA VAL A 480 -27.31 12.73 -15.63
C VAL A 480 -28.73 12.98 -16.20
N GLY A 481 -28.80 13.70 -17.32
CA GLY A 481 -30.06 13.94 -18.05
C GLY A 481 -30.71 12.68 -18.63
N GLN A 482 -29.92 11.63 -18.94
CA GLN A 482 -30.38 10.39 -19.55
C GLN A 482 -30.87 9.34 -18.53
N ARG A 483 -31.05 9.70 -17.26
CA ARG A 483 -31.52 8.78 -16.19
C ARG A 483 -32.84 8.07 -16.49
N ALA A 484 -33.77 8.71 -17.21
CA ALA A 484 -35.05 8.11 -17.57
C ALA A 484 -34.84 6.91 -18.52
N GLN A 485 -34.03 7.09 -19.56
CA GLN A 485 -33.62 6.03 -20.49
C GLN A 485 -32.90 4.89 -19.76
N ALA A 486 -32.03 5.21 -18.80
CA ALA A 486 -31.38 4.20 -17.97
C ALA A 486 -32.40 3.39 -17.14
N GLY A 487 -33.41 4.06 -16.57
CA GLY A 487 -34.51 3.41 -15.85
C GLY A 487 -35.37 2.50 -16.73
N GLU A 488 -35.70 2.93 -17.95
CA GLU A 488 -36.43 2.12 -18.92
C GLU A 488 -35.69 0.83 -19.29
N LEU A 489 -34.36 0.89 -19.44
CA LEU A 489 -33.55 -0.30 -19.69
C LEU A 489 -33.58 -1.28 -18.52
N LEU A 490 -33.46 -0.77 -17.29
CA LEU A 490 -33.49 -1.56 -16.07
C LEU A 490 -34.86 -2.20 -15.82
N ALA A 491 -35.94 -1.51 -16.17
CA ALA A 491 -37.31 -2.03 -16.07
C ALA A 491 -37.71 -2.93 -17.26
N GLY A 492 -36.99 -2.84 -18.38
CA GLY A 492 -37.26 -3.58 -19.61
C GLY A 492 -36.19 -4.63 -19.93
N PRO A 493 -35.39 -4.44 -20.99
CA PRO A 493 -34.50 -5.48 -21.51
C PRO A 493 -33.46 -6.00 -20.52
N LEU A 494 -33.05 -5.21 -19.54
CA LEU A 494 -32.05 -5.60 -18.55
C LEU A 494 -32.65 -5.98 -17.18
N ALA A 495 -33.98 -6.09 -17.09
CA ALA A 495 -34.67 -6.44 -15.85
C ALA A 495 -34.22 -7.81 -15.31
N GLY A 496 -33.78 -7.82 -14.05
CA GLY A 496 -33.25 -9.02 -13.40
C GLY A 496 -31.95 -9.54 -14.02
N ILE A 497 -31.24 -8.71 -14.79
CA ILE A 497 -29.92 -9.01 -15.36
C ILE A 497 -28.90 -7.96 -14.90
N ALA A 498 -29.15 -6.67 -15.17
CA ALA A 498 -28.26 -5.62 -14.71
C ALA A 498 -28.52 -5.29 -13.23
N ALA A 499 -27.45 -5.31 -12.43
CA ALA A 499 -27.48 -4.83 -11.05
C ALA A 499 -27.49 -3.30 -10.96
N GLY A 500 -27.15 -2.61 -12.04
CA GLY A 500 -27.00 -1.16 -12.06
C GLY A 500 -26.63 -0.56 -13.41
N VAL A 501 -26.39 0.74 -13.39
CA VAL A 501 -26.01 1.54 -14.56
C VAL A 501 -24.87 2.50 -14.22
N ALA A 502 -24.06 2.82 -15.23
CA ALA A 502 -22.96 3.78 -15.12
C ALA A 502 -23.36 5.15 -15.68
N PHE A 503 -22.95 6.21 -15.01
CA PHE A 503 -23.09 7.60 -15.42
C PHE A 503 -21.73 8.28 -15.48
N SER A 504 -21.65 9.37 -16.23
CA SER A 504 -20.48 10.27 -16.22
C SER A 504 -20.93 11.68 -15.90
N VAL A 505 -20.17 12.37 -15.06
CA VAL A 505 -20.35 13.78 -14.72
C VAL A 505 -19.15 14.53 -15.26
N ALA A 506 -19.39 15.49 -16.16
CA ALA A 506 -18.31 16.26 -16.79
C ALA A 506 -17.60 17.14 -15.75
N ARG A 507 -16.36 17.58 -16.03
CA ARG A 507 -15.58 18.42 -15.11
C ARG A 507 -16.29 19.73 -14.77
N ASN A 508 -16.84 20.38 -15.79
CA ASN A 508 -17.52 21.68 -15.67
C ASN A 508 -19.00 21.58 -15.23
N GLU A 509 -19.52 20.36 -15.04
CA GLU A 509 -20.86 20.15 -14.49
C GLU A 509 -20.82 20.30 -12.96
N THR A 510 -21.78 21.00 -12.37
CA THR A 510 -21.86 21.15 -10.90
C THR A 510 -22.18 19.80 -10.26
N LEU A 511 -21.30 19.31 -9.37
CA LEU A 511 -21.37 17.93 -8.88
C LEU A 511 -22.50 17.71 -7.87
N ALA A 512 -22.77 18.66 -6.98
CA ALA A 512 -23.83 18.53 -5.96
C ALA A 512 -25.23 18.18 -6.50
N PRO A 513 -25.82 18.94 -7.46
CA PRO A 513 -27.13 18.60 -8.01
C PRO A 513 -27.11 17.30 -8.83
N ALA A 514 -26.00 16.99 -9.50
CA ALA A 514 -25.81 15.71 -10.19
C ALA A 514 -25.87 14.54 -9.20
N MET A 515 -25.11 14.60 -8.10
CA MET A 515 -25.09 13.57 -7.05
C MET A 515 -26.46 13.40 -6.39
N GLN A 516 -27.17 14.49 -6.07
CA GLN A 516 -28.51 14.41 -5.49
C GLN A 516 -29.52 13.73 -6.44
N THR A 517 -29.44 14.06 -7.73
CA THR A 517 -30.28 13.46 -8.77
C THR A 517 -30.00 11.97 -8.91
N LEU A 518 -28.73 11.59 -9.00
CA LEU A 518 -28.30 10.20 -9.13
C LEU A 518 -28.63 9.37 -7.90
N ALA A 519 -28.46 9.92 -6.69
CA ALA A 519 -28.83 9.25 -5.45
C ALA A 519 -30.35 9.03 -5.33
N THR A 520 -31.14 10.00 -5.78
CA THR A 520 -32.60 9.86 -5.84
C THR A 520 -33.01 8.76 -6.82
N PHE A 521 -32.38 8.72 -7.99
CA PHE A 521 -32.58 7.65 -8.97
C PHE A 521 -32.17 6.27 -8.44
N ALA A 522 -31.03 6.17 -7.74
CA ALA A 522 -30.57 4.93 -7.10
C ALA A 522 -31.64 4.40 -6.13
N ARG A 523 -32.14 5.25 -5.23
CA ARG A 523 -33.17 4.87 -4.26
C ARG A 523 -34.50 4.50 -4.91
N SER A 524 -34.93 5.22 -5.94
CA SER A 524 -36.23 4.95 -6.59
C SER A 524 -36.20 3.70 -7.47
N SER A 525 -35.07 3.41 -8.09
CA SER A 525 -34.92 2.24 -8.97
C SER A 525 -34.46 0.98 -8.23
N GLY A 526 -33.87 1.13 -7.03
CA GLY A 526 -33.19 0.04 -6.33
C GLY A 526 -31.90 -0.43 -7.01
N ALA A 527 -31.47 0.25 -8.08
CA ALA A 527 -30.32 -0.13 -8.87
C ALA A 527 -29.03 0.46 -8.30
N THR A 528 -27.92 -0.24 -8.50
CA THR A 528 -26.59 0.32 -8.22
C THR A 528 -26.31 1.45 -9.21
N VAL A 529 -25.96 2.62 -8.71
CA VAL A 529 -25.55 3.76 -9.55
C VAL A 529 -24.05 3.97 -9.39
N CYS A 530 -23.32 3.81 -10.49
CA CYS A 530 -21.90 4.13 -10.56
C CYS A 530 -21.72 5.42 -11.35
N ALA A 531 -21.09 6.45 -10.79
CA ALA A 531 -20.86 7.72 -11.46
C ALA A 531 -19.36 7.97 -11.57
N THR A 532 -18.89 8.40 -12.75
CA THR A 532 -17.49 8.82 -12.91
C THR A 532 -17.41 10.34 -13.02
N ARG A 533 -16.72 10.98 -12.08
CA ARG A 533 -16.37 12.41 -12.14
C ARG A 533 -15.12 12.58 -12.99
N ALA A 534 -15.26 13.36 -14.06
CA ALA A 534 -14.14 13.75 -14.90
C ALA A 534 -13.22 14.73 -14.17
N LEU A 535 -11.94 14.39 -14.08
CA LEU A 535 -10.86 15.35 -13.92
C LEU A 535 -10.35 15.82 -15.29
N MET A 536 -10.63 15.08 -16.37
CA MET A 536 -10.34 15.52 -17.74
C MET A 536 -11.11 16.77 -18.14
N GLY A 537 -10.47 17.62 -18.96
CA GLY A 537 -11.11 18.77 -19.60
C GLY A 537 -12.17 18.37 -20.64
N ASP A 538 -12.90 19.35 -21.14
CA ASP A 538 -14.00 19.14 -22.10
C ASP A 538 -13.52 19.04 -23.56
N GLY A 539 -12.29 19.47 -23.82
CA GLY A 539 -11.60 19.46 -25.10
C GLY A 539 -10.35 18.56 -25.08
N PRO A 540 -10.05 17.85 -26.18
CA PRO A 540 -8.91 16.94 -26.26
C PRO A 540 -7.55 17.62 -26.13
N ASN A 541 -7.49 18.94 -26.31
CA ASN A 541 -6.26 19.73 -26.16
C ASN A 541 -6.21 20.51 -24.85
N ASP A 542 -7.25 20.39 -24.01
CA ASP A 542 -7.28 21.05 -22.71
C ASP A 542 -6.25 20.36 -21.79
N ALA A 543 -5.55 21.17 -20.99
CA ALA A 543 -4.59 20.71 -20.02
C ALA A 543 -5.05 21.08 -18.60
N GLU A 544 -5.47 20.09 -17.83
CA GLU A 544 -6.02 20.26 -16.47
C GLU A 544 -4.95 19.93 -15.41
N ASN A 545 -3.88 20.73 -15.40
CA ASN A 545 -2.69 20.53 -14.56
C ASN A 545 -2.64 21.46 -13.33
N ASP A 546 -3.69 22.22 -13.06
CA ASP A 546 -3.78 23.05 -11.86
C ASP A 546 -4.07 22.18 -10.63
N ASP A 547 -3.04 21.98 -9.80
CA ASP A 547 -3.10 21.18 -8.59
C ASP A 547 -4.16 21.70 -7.59
N ALA A 548 -4.34 23.03 -7.47
CA ALA A 548 -5.31 23.61 -6.54
C ALA A 548 -6.75 23.43 -7.02
N ALA A 549 -6.99 23.61 -8.33
CA ALA A 549 -8.29 23.35 -8.93
C ALA A 549 -8.68 21.85 -8.82
N ASN A 550 -7.73 20.96 -9.10
CA ASN A 550 -7.94 19.52 -8.97
C ASN A 550 -8.14 19.09 -7.52
N GLN A 551 -7.43 19.70 -6.57
CA GLN A 551 -7.65 19.48 -5.14
C GLN A 551 -9.09 19.85 -4.74
N ALA A 552 -9.58 21.04 -5.11
CA ALA A 552 -10.93 21.49 -4.78
C ALA A 552 -12.02 20.55 -5.35
N LEU A 553 -11.82 20.05 -6.58
CA LEU A 553 -12.72 19.08 -7.20
C LEU A 553 -12.78 17.76 -6.44
N VAL A 554 -11.63 17.26 -5.98
CA VAL A 554 -11.56 16.01 -5.21
C VAL A 554 -12.11 16.18 -3.80
N GLU A 555 -11.92 17.33 -3.17
CA GLU A 555 -12.54 17.67 -1.88
C GLU A 555 -14.08 17.70 -1.99
N GLU A 556 -14.63 18.37 -3.01
CA GLU A 556 -16.08 18.39 -3.27
C GLU A 556 -16.62 16.97 -3.49
N ALA A 557 -15.93 16.17 -4.34
CA ALA A 557 -16.31 14.79 -4.62
C ALA A 557 -16.31 13.91 -3.36
N LEU A 558 -15.28 14.03 -2.52
CA LEU A 558 -15.18 13.29 -1.26
C LEU A 558 -16.36 13.64 -0.33
N GLN A 559 -16.67 14.93 -0.17
CA GLN A 559 -17.76 15.38 0.69
C GLN A 559 -19.12 14.87 0.20
N LEU A 560 -19.38 14.98 -1.10
CA LEU A 560 -20.66 14.56 -1.68
C LEU A 560 -20.82 13.04 -1.68
N ALA A 561 -19.77 12.28 -1.94
CA ALA A 561 -19.82 10.83 -1.87
C ALA A 561 -20.11 10.32 -0.45
N ARG A 562 -19.62 11.01 0.59
CA ARG A 562 -20.01 10.72 1.98
C ARG A 562 -21.49 10.98 2.26
N ARG A 563 -22.05 12.03 1.68
CA ARG A 563 -23.47 12.41 1.86
C ARG A 563 -24.43 11.51 1.06
N HIS A 564 -23.94 10.91 -0.02
CA HIS A 564 -24.72 10.10 -0.95
C HIS A 564 -24.09 8.70 -1.15
N PRO A 565 -24.05 7.86 -0.11
CA PRO A 565 -23.44 6.52 -0.19
C PRO A 565 -24.15 5.58 -1.17
N ASP A 566 -25.37 5.93 -1.61
CA ASP A 566 -26.13 5.21 -2.64
C ASP A 566 -25.47 5.27 -4.04
N VAL A 567 -24.54 6.21 -4.25
CA VAL A 567 -23.83 6.39 -5.51
C VAL A 567 -22.36 6.02 -5.32
N LEU A 568 -21.91 5.02 -6.07
CA LEU A 568 -20.48 4.72 -6.19
C LEU A 568 -19.83 5.78 -7.08
N LEU A 569 -19.16 6.76 -6.48
CA LEU A 569 -18.45 7.81 -7.21
C LEU A 569 -17.00 7.40 -7.50
N LEU A 570 -16.61 7.46 -8.77
CA LEU A 570 -15.26 7.20 -9.25
C LEU A 570 -14.61 8.50 -9.76
N LEU A 571 -13.30 8.65 -9.56
CA LEU A 571 -12.49 9.64 -10.26
C LEU A 571 -11.89 9.00 -11.51
N ASP A 572 -11.94 9.70 -12.65
CA ASP A 572 -11.45 9.17 -13.92
C ASP A 572 -9.92 9.09 -14.04
N THR A 573 -9.18 9.69 -13.11
CA THR A 573 -7.73 9.88 -13.20
C THR A 573 -7.08 9.64 -11.85
N PHE A 574 -6.48 8.44 -11.69
CA PHE A 574 -5.70 8.11 -10.50
C PHE A 574 -4.28 8.69 -10.56
N MET A 575 -3.60 8.50 -11.68
CA MET A 575 -2.23 8.94 -11.93
C MET A 575 -2.23 9.90 -13.13
N ASP A 576 -1.35 10.90 -13.10
CA ASP A 576 -1.23 11.89 -14.17
C ASP A 576 -1.26 11.29 -15.57
N ILE A 577 -1.97 11.98 -16.47
CA ILE A 577 -1.90 11.74 -17.91
C ILE A 577 -1.23 12.97 -18.49
N ASP A 578 0.07 12.84 -18.73
CA ASP A 578 0.99 13.91 -19.15
C ASP A 578 1.35 13.86 -20.64
N ARG A 579 0.78 12.91 -21.39
CA ARG A 579 1.04 12.66 -22.80
C ARG A 579 -0.27 12.37 -23.53
N GLY A 580 -0.36 12.79 -24.79
CA GLY A 580 -1.53 12.57 -25.64
C GLY A 580 -2.64 13.61 -25.45
N TYR A 581 -3.90 13.21 -25.62
CA TYR A 581 -5.07 14.08 -25.47
C TYR A 581 -5.57 14.12 -24.02
N TYR A 582 -6.23 15.22 -23.66
CA TYR A 582 -6.81 15.46 -22.33
C TYR A 582 -5.76 15.36 -21.21
N VAL A 583 -4.66 16.10 -21.36
CA VAL A 583 -3.59 16.14 -20.36
C VAL A 583 -4.15 16.64 -19.02
N ARG A 584 -3.80 16.00 -17.92
CA ARG A 584 -4.37 16.30 -16.60
C ARG A 584 -3.58 15.68 -15.46
N ALA A 585 -3.60 16.36 -14.31
CA ALA A 585 -3.05 15.83 -13.08
C ALA A 585 -4.05 14.90 -12.35
N GLY A 586 -3.53 13.83 -11.76
CA GLY A 586 -4.28 12.85 -10.97
C GLY A 586 -4.09 13.04 -9.45
N LEU A 587 -4.19 11.93 -8.72
CA LEU A 587 -3.88 11.86 -7.28
C LEU A 587 -2.38 11.65 -7.02
N ILE A 588 -1.70 10.99 -7.95
CA ILE A 588 -0.25 10.78 -7.94
C ILE A 588 0.36 11.17 -9.28
N ASP A 589 1.63 11.55 -9.26
CA ASP A 589 2.41 11.78 -10.47
C ASP A 589 2.90 10.47 -11.12
N ARG A 590 3.59 10.60 -12.26
CA ARG A 590 4.20 9.46 -13.00
C ARG A 590 5.33 8.76 -12.23
N SER A 591 5.84 9.38 -11.17
CA SER A 591 6.83 8.81 -10.26
C SER A 591 6.18 8.14 -9.03
N GLY A 592 4.85 8.13 -8.95
CA GLY A 592 4.09 7.56 -7.82
C GLY A 592 4.05 8.48 -6.59
N ASN A 593 4.50 9.73 -6.71
CA ASN A 593 4.52 10.69 -5.63
C ASN A 593 3.20 11.47 -5.56
N TRP A 594 2.82 11.90 -4.35
CA TRP A 594 1.54 12.55 -4.13
C TRP A 594 1.41 13.91 -4.82
N ARG A 595 0.28 14.10 -5.51
CA ARG A 595 -0.26 15.41 -5.91
C ARG A 595 -1.07 16.01 -4.75
N ALA A 596 -1.40 17.30 -4.85
CA ALA A 596 -2.23 17.99 -3.84
C ALA A 596 -3.57 17.28 -3.61
N ALA A 597 -4.26 16.89 -4.68
CA ALA A 597 -5.52 16.15 -4.62
C ALA A 597 -5.39 14.76 -3.94
N GLY A 598 -4.28 14.05 -4.15
CA GLY A 598 -4.02 12.77 -3.49
C GLY A 598 -3.76 12.92 -1.99
N ARG A 599 -3.05 13.98 -1.57
CA ARG A 599 -2.82 14.29 -0.15
C ARG A 599 -4.12 14.46 0.63
N VAL A 600 -5.12 15.15 0.06
CA VAL A 600 -6.46 15.28 0.68
C VAL A 600 -7.05 13.92 1.06
N LEU A 601 -6.97 12.94 0.17
CA LEU A 601 -7.53 11.61 0.42
C LEU A 601 -6.69 10.80 1.42
N ALA A 602 -5.37 10.93 1.36
CA ALA A 602 -4.46 10.33 2.32
C ALA A 602 -4.70 10.87 3.74
N ASP A 603 -4.79 12.20 3.89
CA ASP A 603 -5.04 12.88 5.16
C ASP A 603 -6.43 12.54 5.72
N PHE A 604 -7.46 12.54 4.86
CA PHE A 604 -8.81 12.10 5.23
C PHE A 604 -8.82 10.71 5.87
N ARG A 605 -8.05 9.77 5.32
CA ARG A 605 -7.96 8.42 5.88
C ARG A 605 -7.03 8.30 7.07
N ALA A 606 -5.98 9.10 7.13
CA ALA A 606 -5.08 9.12 8.26
C ALA A 606 -5.81 9.53 9.55
N ASP A 607 -6.74 10.48 9.48
CA ASP A 607 -7.59 10.86 10.61
C ASP A 607 -8.55 9.74 11.02
N ALA A 608 -9.12 9.03 10.04
CA ALA A 608 -10.03 7.91 10.30
C ALA A 608 -9.34 6.69 10.92
N ALA A 609 -8.05 6.46 10.60
CA ALA A 609 -7.25 5.38 11.16
C ALA A 609 -6.91 5.59 12.65
N ARG A 610 -7.08 6.82 13.19
CA ARG A 610 -6.73 7.19 14.57
C ARG A 610 -7.81 6.97 15.63
N LEU A 611 -9.01 6.47 15.30
CA LEU A 611 -10.12 6.42 16.27
C LEU A 611 -10.24 5.12 17.07
N PRO A 612 -10.59 5.17 18.38
CA PRO A 612 -11.22 6.34 19.02
C PRO A 612 -10.43 6.94 20.21
N ALA A 613 -10.26 8.26 20.20
CA ALA A 613 -10.56 9.00 21.43
C ALA A 613 -12.08 9.02 21.58
N GLY A 614 -12.59 8.61 22.75
CA GLY A 614 -14.02 8.53 23.00
C GLY A 614 -14.74 9.87 22.81
N GLY A 615 -16.00 9.79 22.39
CA GLY A 615 -16.88 10.96 22.30
C GLY A 615 -17.93 10.81 21.21
N ALA A 616 -18.97 10.03 21.49
CA ALA A 616 -20.25 10.29 20.85
C ALA A 616 -20.72 11.68 21.30
N SER A 617 -20.87 12.60 20.35
CA SER A 617 -21.98 13.54 20.37
C SER A 617 -22.52 13.57 18.94
N ALA A 618 -23.48 12.68 18.70
CA ALA A 618 -24.55 13.02 17.79
C ALA A 618 -25.34 14.16 18.46
N ALA A 619 -25.38 15.32 17.83
CA ALA A 619 -26.36 16.34 18.13
C ALA A 619 -26.68 17.12 16.84
N ALA A 620 -27.91 16.91 16.39
CA ALA A 620 -28.75 17.71 15.49
C ALA A 620 -28.21 18.09 14.10
#